data_AF-A0A8T5MZB8-F1
#
_entry.id   AF-A0A8T5MZB8-F1
#
_cell.length_a   1.000
_cell.length_b   1.000
_cell.length_c   1.000
_cell.angle_alpha   90.00
_cell.angle_beta   90.00
_cell.angle_gamma   90.00
#
_symmetry.space_group_name_H-M   'P 1'
#
loop_
_entity.id
_entity.type
_entity.pdbx_description
1 polymer ?
#
loop_
_entity_poly.entity_id
_entity_poly.type
_entity_poly.pdbx_seq_one_letter_code
_entity_poly.pdbx_strand_id
1 'polypeptide(L)'
;MRYPIDEDFRAMEKIGRKVASDLDLKVKYDEKVTLYKKFIKLLEGGSKTHTMKFHQENGQDVIKLPIDRKLPLLRKELQNGPNNRGNVRWVGEIVFDYIDVTQWGYVTKKDAISDGFKSKKTFISGTESLAKDRGFNLTPKSNISFYHIEDIIWG
;
A
#
# COMPACT_ATOMS: atom_id res chain seq x y z
N MET A 1 -12.60 -0.21 8.14
CA MET A 1 -13.36 1.01 7.81
C MET A 1 -13.01 1.44 6.40
N ARG A 2 -14.00 1.87 5.62
CA ARG A 2 -13.82 2.29 4.23
C ARG A 2 -13.86 3.80 4.11
N TYR A 3 -12.94 4.35 3.33
CA TYR A 3 -12.84 5.78 3.06
C TYR A 3 -12.74 6.00 1.56
N PRO A 4 -13.70 6.66 0.91
CA PRO A 4 -13.60 7.00 -0.52
C PRO A 4 -12.39 7.93 -0.73
N ILE A 5 -11.71 7.81 -1.86
CA ILE A 5 -10.66 8.72 -2.30
C ILE A 5 -11.29 9.69 -3.29
N ASP A 6 -11.05 10.98 -3.09
CA ASP A 6 -11.55 12.05 -3.94
C ASP A 6 -10.42 12.60 -4.82
N GLU A 7 -10.78 13.21 -5.94
CA GLU A 7 -9.84 13.92 -6.81
C GLU A 7 -9.41 15.25 -6.19
N ASP A 8 -10.21 15.83 -5.29
CA ASP A 8 -9.86 17.06 -4.57
C ASP A 8 -8.99 16.79 -3.33
N PHE A 9 -7.78 17.32 -3.33
CA PHE A 9 -6.85 17.28 -2.19
C PHE A 9 -7.50 17.80 -0.88
N ARG A 10 -8.39 18.81 -0.93
CA ARG A 10 -9.08 19.30 0.28
C ARG A 10 -10.06 18.27 0.84
N ALA A 11 -10.71 17.50 -0.03
CA ALA A 11 -11.54 16.38 0.39
C ALA A 11 -10.67 15.25 0.97
N MET A 12 -9.49 15.00 0.38
CA MET A 12 -8.49 14.07 0.94
C MET A 12 -7.98 14.50 2.31
N GLU A 13 -7.82 15.80 2.56
CA GLU A 13 -7.46 16.32 3.88
C GLU A 13 -8.54 16.02 4.93
N LYS A 14 -9.81 16.14 4.55
CA LYS A 14 -10.95 15.81 5.40
C LYS A 14 -11.00 14.31 5.72
N ILE A 15 -10.72 13.45 4.74
CA ILE A 15 -10.60 12.00 4.94
C ILE A 15 -9.46 11.69 5.89
N GLY A 16 -8.29 12.30 5.70
CA GLY A 16 -7.15 12.18 6.61
C GLY A 16 -7.52 12.50 8.05
N ARG A 17 -8.11 13.68 8.27
CA ARG A 17 -8.57 14.10 9.62
C ARG A 17 -9.57 13.10 10.21
N LYS A 18 -10.49 12.57 9.40
CA LYS A 18 -11.45 11.56 9.84
C LYS A 18 -10.77 10.26 10.25
N VAL A 19 -9.87 9.73 9.44
CA VAL A 19 -9.15 8.49 9.76
C VAL A 19 -8.31 8.66 11.02
N ALA A 20 -7.60 9.79 11.15
CA ALA A 20 -6.81 10.10 12.33
C ALA A 20 -7.66 10.11 13.60
N SER A 21 -8.83 10.74 13.54
CA SER A 21 -9.78 10.80 14.66
C SER A 21 -10.38 9.42 14.98
N ASP A 22 -10.77 8.65 13.96
CA ASP A 22 -11.47 7.37 14.14
C ASP A 22 -10.53 6.26 14.64
N LEU A 23 -9.20 6.41 14.43
CA LEU A 23 -8.20 5.37 14.72
C LEU A 23 -7.04 5.80 15.63
N ASP A 24 -7.02 7.05 16.10
CA ASP A 24 -5.91 7.64 16.87
C ASP A 24 -4.56 7.53 16.12
N LEU A 25 -4.57 7.88 14.84
CA LEU A 25 -3.42 7.78 13.93
C LEU A 25 -2.91 9.14 13.49
N LYS A 26 -1.60 9.24 13.23
CA LYS A 26 -1.07 10.38 12.46
C LYS A 26 -1.32 10.17 10.97
N VAL A 27 -1.58 11.26 10.24
CA VAL A 27 -1.69 11.24 8.78
C VAL A 27 -0.42 11.78 8.17
N LYS A 28 0.08 11.08 7.15
CA LYS A 28 1.00 11.64 6.16
C LYS A 28 0.38 11.48 4.79
N TYR A 29 0.72 12.40 3.91
CA TYR A 29 0.43 12.21 2.50
C TYR A 29 1.66 11.61 1.83
N ASP A 30 1.45 10.57 1.03
CA ASP A 30 2.49 9.81 0.35
C ASP A 30 2.29 9.96 -1.14
N GLU A 31 3.35 10.37 -1.82
CA GLU A 31 3.33 10.70 -3.25
C GLU A 31 3.75 9.53 -4.13
N LYS A 32 4.05 8.34 -3.58
CA LYS A 32 4.49 7.23 -4.44
C LYS A 32 4.14 5.83 -3.95
N VAL A 33 4.05 4.91 -4.91
CA VAL A 33 4.04 3.47 -4.67
C VAL A 33 5.20 2.83 -5.42
N THR A 34 6.11 2.20 -4.67
CA THR A 34 7.20 1.42 -5.26
C THR A 34 6.88 -0.06 -5.22
N LEU A 35 6.86 -0.71 -6.38
CA LEU A 35 6.62 -2.14 -6.54
C LEU A 35 7.80 -2.87 -7.20
N TYR A 36 7.90 -4.16 -6.89
CA TYR A 36 8.82 -5.08 -7.56
C TYR A 36 8.24 -5.55 -8.90
N LYS A 37 9.11 -5.88 -9.86
CA LYS A 37 8.75 -6.36 -11.21
C LYS A 37 7.66 -7.45 -11.21
N LYS A 38 7.70 -8.37 -10.24
CA LYS A 38 6.69 -9.44 -10.11
C LYS A 38 5.29 -8.88 -9.83
N PHE A 39 5.16 -7.86 -8.97
CA PHE A 39 3.87 -7.25 -8.64
C PHE A 39 3.33 -6.40 -9.79
N ILE A 40 4.21 -5.77 -10.59
CA ILE A 40 3.80 -5.06 -11.79
C ILE A 40 3.16 -6.02 -12.80
N LYS A 41 3.75 -7.20 -13.03
CA LYS A 41 3.12 -8.21 -13.89
C LYS A 41 1.74 -8.67 -13.39
N LEU A 42 1.53 -8.68 -12.07
CA LEU A 42 0.23 -9.03 -11.50
C LEU A 42 -0.80 -7.92 -11.72
N LEU A 43 -0.37 -6.67 -11.75
CA LEU A 43 -1.20 -5.53 -12.13
C LEU A 43 -1.54 -5.57 -13.63
N GLU A 44 -0.54 -5.76 -14.50
CA GLU A 44 -0.72 -5.91 -15.96
C GLU A 44 -1.71 -7.04 -16.30
N GLY A 45 -1.64 -8.15 -15.56
CA GLY A 45 -2.55 -9.30 -15.74
C GLY A 45 -3.87 -9.20 -14.96
N GLY A 46 -4.18 -8.08 -14.31
CA GLY A 46 -5.41 -7.88 -13.52
C GLY A 46 -5.55 -8.79 -12.28
N SER A 47 -4.51 -9.56 -11.94
CA SER A 47 -4.52 -10.50 -10.81
C SER A 47 -4.29 -9.81 -9.47
N LYS A 48 -3.81 -8.56 -9.49
CA LYS A 48 -3.69 -7.69 -8.32
C LYS A 48 -4.61 -6.49 -8.53
N THR A 49 -5.56 -6.32 -7.62
CA THR A 49 -6.54 -5.22 -7.66
C THR A 49 -6.45 -4.32 -6.43
N HIS A 50 -5.60 -4.68 -5.47
CA HIS A 50 -5.35 -3.88 -4.28
C HIS A 50 -3.85 -3.79 -4.03
N THR A 51 -3.42 -2.73 -3.34
CA THR A 51 -2.08 -2.69 -2.74
C THR A 51 -2.16 -2.47 -1.24
N MET A 52 -1.45 -3.26 -0.44
CA MET A 52 -1.37 -3.07 1.00
C MET A 52 -0.23 -2.08 1.38
N LYS A 53 -0.46 -1.20 2.38
CA LYS A 53 0.61 -0.45 3.06
C LYS A 53 0.54 -0.59 4.58
N PHE A 54 1.73 -0.55 5.20
CA PHE A 54 1.90 -0.48 6.64
C PHE A 54 1.75 0.94 7.16
N HIS A 55 1.26 1.03 8.39
CA HIS A 55 1.19 2.29 9.11
C HIS A 55 2.21 2.34 10.23
N GLN A 56 3.49 2.14 9.95
CA GLN A 56 4.52 2.39 10.97
C GLN A 56 5.69 3.18 10.41
N GLU A 57 6.01 4.28 11.10
CA GLU A 57 7.17 5.11 10.82
C GLU A 57 7.76 5.59 12.15
N ASN A 58 9.04 5.28 12.39
CA ASN A 58 9.74 5.61 13.64
C ASN A 58 8.99 5.16 14.91
N GLY A 59 8.36 3.98 14.86
CA GLY A 59 7.60 3.41 15.99
C GLY A 59 6.25 4.06 16.26
N GLN A 60 5.78 4.96 15.41
CA GLN A 60 4.44 5.58 15.50
C GLN A 60 3.53 5.03 14.41
N ASP A 61 2.25 4.87 14.76
CA ASP A 61 1.26 4.44 13.78
C ASP A 61 0.83 5.62 12.88
N VAL A 62 1.09 5.49 11.57
CA VAL A 62 0.91 6.57 10.59
C VAL A 62 0.16 6.08 9.34
N ILE A 63 -1.02 6.62 9.06
CA ILE A 63 -1.68 6.40 7.77
C ILE A 63 -1.08 7.26 6.66
N LYS A 64 -0.80 6.64 5.51
CA LYS A 64 -0.23 7.29 4.33
C LYS A 64 -1.29 7.46 3.25
N LEU A 65 -1.96 8.59 3.19
CA LEU A 65 -2.98 8.82 2.15
C LEU A 65 -2.33 9.33 0.87
N PRO A 66 -2.86 9.00 -0.32
CA PRO A 66 -2.40 9.65 -1.53
C PRO A 66 -2.80 11.15 -1.51
N ILE A 67 -2.03 11.99 -2.19
CA ILE A 67 -2.34 13.44 -2.30
C ILE A 67 -3.52 13.63 -3.24
N ASP A 68 -3.53 12.92 -4.35
CA ASP A 68 -4.60 12.87 -5.32
C ASP A 68 -5.13 11.45 -5.44
N ARG A 69 -6.12 11.26 -6.32
CA ARG A 69 -6.65 9.94 -6.63
C ARG A 69 -5.61 9.00 -7.27
N LYS A 70 -4.44 9.53 -7.62
CA LYS A 70 -3.41 8.84 -8.38
C LYS A 70 -2.18 8.65 -7.52
N LEU A 71 -1.39 7.62 -7.81
CA LEU A 71 0.01 7.57 -7.35
C LEU A 71 0.89 7.11 -8.50
N PRO A 72 2.10 7.68 -8.64
CA PRO A 72 3.07 7.16 -9.58
C PRO A 72 3.40 5.71 -9.22
N LEU A 73 3.23 4.83 -10.21
CA LEU A 73 3.66 3.45 -10.18
C LEU A 73 5.15 3.41 -10.52
N LEU A 74 5.97 3.08 -9.53
CA LEU A 74 7.41 3.00 -9.68
C LEU A 74 7.87 1.54 -9.67
N ARG A 75 8.70 1.18 -10.65
CA ARG A 75 9.36 -0.11 -10.75
C ARG A 75 10.76 -0.03 -10.16
N LYS A 76 11.04 -0.86 -9.16
CA LYS A 76 12.42 -1.12 -8.73
C LYS A 76 13.06 -2.23 -9.56
N GLU A 77 14.16 -1.92 -10.22
CA GLU A 77 14.99 -2.89 -10.93
C GLU A 77 16.14 -3.31 -10.02
N LEU A 78 16.16 -4.58 -9.63
CA LEU A 78 17.29 -5.15 -8.89
C LEU A 78 18.44 -5.36 -9.90
N GLN A 79 19.55 -4.65 -9.70
CA GLN A 79 20.80 -5.00 -10.35
C GLN A 79 21.52 -6.06 -9.52
N ASN A 80 22.08 -7.08 -10.17
CA ASN A 80 22.95 -8.04 -9.50
C ASN A 80 24.29 -7.36 -9.21
N GLY A 81 24.53 -6.96 -7.97
CA GLY A 81 25.79 -6.39 -7.52
C GLY A 81 25.88 -6.27 -5.99
N PRO A 82 27.08 -6.14 -5.41
CA PRO A 82 27.29 -6.11 -3.96
C PRO A 82 26.58 -4.93 -3.27
N ASN A 83 26.29 -3.88 -4.03
CA ASN A 83 25.54 -2.71 -3.57
C ASN A 83 24.20 -2.71 -4.32
N ASN A 84 23.20 -3.43 -3.81
CA ASN A 84 21.83 -3.54 -4.35
C ASN A 84 21.04 -2.20 -4.35
N ARG A 85 21.63 -1.13 -4.89
CA ARG A 85 20.98 0.15 -5.17
C ARG A 85 20.18 -0.02 -6.46
N GLY A 86 19.06 -0.71 -6.35
CA GLY A 86 18.17 -0.89 -7.50
C GLY A 86 17.69 0.45 -8.05
N ASN A 87 17.75 0.61 -9.37
CA ASN A 87 17.20 1.79 -10.04
C ASN A 87 15.68 1.79 -9.90
N VAL A 88 15.10 2.97 -9.69
CA VAL A 88 13.65 3.16 -9.64
C VAL A 88 13.23 3.93 -10.89
N ARG A 89 12.35 3.34 -11.68
CA ARG A 89 11.81 3.95 -12.91
C ARG A 89 10.30 4.10 -12.80
N TRP A 90 9.77 5.23 -13.28
CA TRP A 90 8.33 5.40 -13.45
C TRP A 90 7.83 4.54 -14.63
N VAL A 91 6.68 3.89 -14.43
CA VAL A 91 6.06 3.02 -15.45
C VAL A 91 4.58 3.33 -15.72
N GLY A 92 3.99 4.25 -14.95
CA GLY A 92 2.59 4.62 -15.07
C GLY A 92 2.05 5.25 -13.79
N GLU A 93 0.73 5.39 -13.71
CA GLU A 93 0.01 5.87 -12.54
C GLU A 93 -1.04 4.85 -12.13
N ILE A 94 -1.20 4.61 -10.83
CA ILE A 94 -2.30 3.82 -10.28
C ILE A 94 -3.39 4.79 -9.84
N VAL A 95 -4.62 4.58 -10.29
CA VAL A 95 -5.80 5.29 -9.82
C VAL A 95 -6.47 4.46 -8.74
N PHE A 96 -6.79 5.09 -7.61
CA PHE A 96 -7.47 4.44 -6.50
C PHE A 96 -8.86 5.04 -6.29
N ASP A 97 -9.86 4.24 -5.91
CA ASP A 97 -11.21 4.72 -5.63
C ASP A 97 -11.51 4.82 -4.13
N TYR A 98 -10.99 3.90 -3.32
CA TYR A 98 -11.15 3.93 -1.87
C TYR A 98 -10.02 3.22 -1.12
N ILE A 99 -9.98 3.44 0.19
CA ILE A 99 -9.04 2.82 1.13
C ILE A 99 -9.83 2.07 2.20
N ASP A 100 -9.51 0.79 2.37
CA ASP A 100 -9.99 -0.01 3.49
C ASP A 100 -8.88 -0.08 4.55
N VAL A 101 -9.16 0.49 5.73
CA VAL A 101 -8.27 0.40 6.91
C VAL A 101 -8.76 -0.72 7.81
N THR A 102 -7.89 -1.67 8.13
CA THR A 102 -8.19 -2.82 9.00
C THR A 102 -7.00 -3.13 9.91
N GLN A 103 -7.22 -3.96 10.92
CA GLN A 103 -6.11 -4.46 11.74
C GLN A 103 -5.53 -5.73 11.12
N TRP A 104 -4.22 -5.94 11.27
CA TRP A 104 -3.50 -7.09 10.73
C TRP A 104 -4.15 -8.44 11.09
N GLY A 105 -4.65 -8.58 12.32
CA GLY A 105 -5.33 -9.79 12.78
C GLY A 105 -6.62 -10.13 12.02
N TYR A 106 -7.25 -9.14 11.39
CA TYR A 106 -8.49 -9.29 10.63
C TYR A 106 -8.29 -9.47 9.12
N VAL A 107 -7.04 -9.50 8.64
CA VAL A 107 -6.74 -9.77 7.22
C VAL A 107 -7.40 -11.07 6.78
N THR A 108 -8.16 -11.01 5.70
CA THR A 108 -8.87 -12.17 5.14
C THR A 108 -8.08 -12.84 4.03
N LYS A 109 -8.56 -14.02 3.58
CA LYS A 109 -8.03 -14.66 2.37
C LYS A 109 -8.28 -13.81 1.12
N LYS A 110 -9.41 -13.09 1.08
CA LYS A 110 -9.77 -12.22 -0.04
C LYS A 110 -8.75 -11.11 -0.20
N ASP A 111 -8.39 -10.45 0.90
CA ASP A 111 -7.41 -9.34 0.88
C ASP A 111 -6.05 -9.81 0.35
N ALA A 112 -5.60 -10.99 0.78
CA ALA A 112 -4.36 -11.58 0.28
C ALA A 112 -4.40 -11.85 -1.24
N ILE A 113 -5.52 -12.39 -1.75
CA ILE A 113 -5.69 -12.67 -3.18
C ILE A 113 -5.75 -11.38 -3.98
N SER A 114 -6.52 -10.41 -3.50
CA SER A 114 -6.63 -9.06 -4.08
C SER A 114 -5.28 -8.33 -4.14
N ASP A 115 -4.40 -8.57 -3.16
CA ASP A 115 -3.03 -8.04 -3.15
C ASP A 115 -2.06 -8.83 -4.05
N GLY A 116 -2.55 -9.86 -4.76
CA GLY A 116 -1.78 -10.64 -5.73
C GLY A 116 -1.06 -11.87 -5.15
N PHE A 117 -1.42 -12.31 -3.94
CA PHE A 117 -0.86 -13.52 -3.33
C PHE A 117 -1.76 -14.73 -3.55
N LYS A 118 -1.13 -15.90 -3.74
CA LYS A 118 -1.87 -17.16 -3.94
C LYS A 118 -2.59 -17.66 -2.69
N SER A 119 -2.16 -17.25 -1.51
CA SER A 119 -2.76 -17.67 -0.24
C SER A 119 -2.56 -16.65 0.88
N LYS A 120 -3.46 -16.67 1.88
CA LYS A 120 -3.30 -15.88 3.11
C LYS A 120 -1.99 -16.20 3.84
N LYS A 121 -1.57 -17.46 3.89
CA LYS A 121 -0.31 -17.87 4.56
C LYS A 121 0.92 -17.21 3.92
N THR A 122 1.01 -17.25 2.59
CA THR A 122 2.12 -16.61 1.86
C THR A 122 2.10 -15.10 1.97
N PHE A 123 0.91 -14.50 2.00
CA PHE A 123 0.75 -13.07 2.24
C PHE A 123 1.26 -12.68 3.62
N ILE A 124 0.77 -13.34 4.67
CA ILE A 124 1.17 -13.07 6.06
C ILE A 124 2.69 -13.22 6.22
N SER A 125 3.24 -14.36 5.83
CA SER A 125 4.67 -14.64 6.01
C SER A 125 5.57 -13.66 5.23
N GLY A 126 5.24 -13.36 3.97
CA GLY A 126 6.02 -12.40 3.18
C GLY A 126 5.92 -10.97 3.72
N THR A 127 4.75 -10.60 4.21
CA THR A 127 4.47 -9.27 4.75
C THR A 127 5.14 -9.05 6.10
N GLU A 128 5.10 -10.04 6.99
CA GLU A 128 5.81 -10.01 8.28
C GLU A 128 7.33 -9.99 8.09
N SER A 129 7.86 -10.74 7.11
CA SER A 129 9.28 -10.66 6.75
C SER A 129 9.66 -9.26 6.30
N LEU A 130 8.86 -8.64 5.42
CA LEU A 130 9.10 -7.27 4.94
C LEU A 130 9.01 -6.23 6.06
N ALA A 131 8.08 -6.40 7.00
CA ALA A 131 7.97 -5.54 8.18
C ALA A 131 9.23 -5.65 9.05
N LYS A 132 9.69 -6.87 9.31
CA LYS A 132 10.91 -7.14 10.09
C LYS A 132 12.15 -6.52 9.44
N ASP A 133 12.28 -6.65 8.12
CA ASP A 133 13.37 -6.02 7.34
C ASP A 133 13.33 -4.48 7.42
N ARG A 134 12.15 -3.90 7.67
CA ARG A 134 11.96 -2.46 7.90
C ARG A 134 12.08 -2.06 9.38
N GLY A 135 12.47 -3.00 10.25
CA GLY A 135 12.77 -2.74 11.65
C GLY A 135 11.55 -2.74 12.57
N PHE A 136 10.43 -3.36 12.18
CA PHE A 136 9.27 -3.48 13.05
C PHE A 136 8.52 -4.81 12.93
N ASN A 137 7.72 -5.12 13.95
CA ASN A 137 6.92 -6.34 14.01
C ASN A 137 5.43 -5.99 13.90
N LEU A 138 4.72 -6.67 13.00
CA LEU A 138 3.27 -6.59 12.94
C LEU A 138 2.68 -7.35 14.13
N THR A 139 1.74 -6.70 14.81
CA THR A 139 0.90 -7.32 15.83
C THR A 139 -0.52 -7.46 15.27
N PRO A 140 -1.38 -8.34 15.83
CA PRO A 140 -2.76 -8.42 15.39
C PRO A 140 -3.53 -7.08 15.46
N LYS A 141 -3.10 -6.14 16.29
CA LYS A 141 -3.69 -4.80 16.45
C LYS A 141 -3.12 -3.76 15.50
N SER A 142 -2.01 -4.05 14.81
CA SER A 142 -1.37 -3.11 13.89
C SER A 142 -2.32 -2.73 12.77
N ASN A 143 -2.52 -1.43 12.56
CA ASN A 143 -3.36 -0.92 11.48
C ASN A 143 -2.63 -1.06 10.13
N ILE A 144 -3.37 -1.47 9.11
CA ILE A 144 -2.93 -1.54 7.71
C ILE A 144 -3.99 -0.92 6.81
N SER A 145 -3.58 -0.50 5.62
CA SER A 145 -4.48 -0.04 4.57
C SER A 145 -4.38 -0.91 3.34
N PHE A 146 -5.52 -1.21 2.73
CA PHE A 146 -5.63 -1.67 1.35
C PHE A 146 -6.17 -0.55 0.50
N TYR A 147 -5.40 -0.13 -0.51
CA TYR A 147 -5.86 0.82 -1.51
C TYR A 147 -6.43 0.00 -2.66
N HIS A 148 -7.70 0.23 -2.97
CA HIS A 148 -8.38 -0.45 -4.06
C HIS A 148 -8.04 0.27 -5.37
N ILE A 149 -7.56 -0.51 -6.35
CA ILE A 149 -7.10 -0.01 -7.63
C ILE A 149 -8.30 0.00 -8.56
N GLU A 150 -8.66 1.18 -9.05
CA GLU A 150 -9.68 1.34 -10.08
C GLU A 150 -9.08 1.11 -11.46
N ASP A 151 -7.97 1.78 -11.76
CA ASP A 151 -7.36 1.77 -13.08
C ASP A 151 -5.85 1.99 -13.02
N ILE A 152 -5.17 1.71 -14.13
CA ILE A 152 -3.74 1.95 -14.31
C ILE A 152 -3.50 2.66 -15.64
N ILE A 153 -2.95 3.86 -15.55
CA ILE A 153 -2.52 4.64 -16.70
C ILE A 153 -1.07 4.27 -17.01
N TRP A 154 -0.85 3.46 -18.03
CA TRP A 154 0.49 3.04 -18.45
C TRP A 154 1.20 4.14 -19.23
N GLY A 155 2.50 4.28 -18.97
CA GLY A 155 3.37 5.25 -19.63
C GLY A 155 4.31 4.69 -20.70
#